data_AF-A0A924QME8-F1
#
_entry.id   AF-A0A924QME8-F1
#
_cell.length_a   1.000
_cell.length_b   1.000
_cell.length_c   1.000
_cell.angle_alpha   90.00
_cell.angle_beta   90.00
_cell.angle_gamma   90.00
#
_symmetry.space_group_name_H-M   'P 1'
#
loop_
_entity.id
_entity.type
_entity.pdbx_description
1 polymer ?
#
loop_
_entity_poly.entity_id
_entity_poly.type
_entity_poly.pdbx_seq_one_letter_code
_entity_poly.pdbx_strand_id
1 'polypeptide(L)'
;MKQLLIIFALFISANSMAQSSVKFTTVAHNFGKITQNKPAIYEFVFKNTGTKPLVIETATAECGCTTPEYTKLPIAKGKIEKIKVTYNAANMGGFKKHVTVKFANVAEPTVLEIDGEVVAPKK
;
A
#
# COMPACT_ATOMS: atom_id res chain seq x y z
N MET A 1 -5.54 21.78 -60.42
CA MET A 1 -6.54 20.93 -59.74
C MET A 1 -5.91 19.60 -59.41
N LYS A 2 -6.35 19.02 -58.28
CA LYS A 2 -6.20 17.62 -57.83
C LYS A 2 -5.05 17.36 -56.85
N GLN A 3 -5.49 17.34 -55.60
CA GLN A 3 -4.75 17.06 -54.38
C GLN A 3 -4.22 15.62 -54.37
N LEU A 4 -3.01 15.44 -53.85
CA LEU A 4 -2.54 14.14 -53.37
C LEU A 4 -2.20 14.30 -51.88
N LEU A 5 -3.21 14.04 -51.04
CA LEU A 5 -3.06 13.90 -49.60
C LEU A 5 -2.30 12.61 -49.31
N ILE A 6 -1.04 12.74 -48.89
CA ILE A 6 -0.26 11.63 -48.34
C ILE A 6 -0.78 11.37 -46.93
N ILE A 7 -1.50 10.25 -46.78
CA ILE A 7 -2.03 9.77 -45.51
C ILE A 7 -0.86 9.24 -44.67
N PHE A 8 -0.42 10.04 -43.71
CA PHE A 8 0.50 9.63 -42.66
C PHE A 8 -0.27 8.85 -41.60
N ALA A 9 -0.36 7.51 -41.77
CA ALA A 9 -0.96 6.62 -40.79
C ALA A 9 0.05 6.37 -39.65
N LEU A 10 0.01 7.24 -38.64
CA LEU A 10 0.74 7.05 -37.39
C LEU A 10 0.05 5.92 -36.59
N PHE A 11 0.58 4.71 -36.67
CA PHE A 11 0.22 3.61 -35.77
C PHE A 11 0.68 3.97 -34.35
N ILE A 12 -0.19 4.60 -33.56
CA ILE A 12 0.01 4.77 -32.12
C ILE A 12 -0.37 3.44 -31.48
N SER A 13 0.61 2.59 -31.23
CA SER A 13 0.45 1.43 -30.34
C SER A 13 0.20 1.94 -28.92
N ALA A 14 -1.07 1.93 -28.52
CA ALA A 14 -1.47 2.15 -27.13
C ALA A 14 -0.98 0.95 -26.30
N ASN A 15 0.22 1.07 -25.72
CA ASN A 15 0.70 0.14 -24.71
C ASN A 15 -0.25 0.23 -23.51
N SER A 16 -1.13 -0.76 -23.37
CA SER A 16 -2.00 -0.90 -22.20
C SER A 16 -1.10 -1.26 -21.01
N MET A 17 -0.64 -0.23 -20.27
CA MET A 17 -0.02 -0.46 -18.97
C MET A 17 -1.09 -1.10 -18.09
N ALA A 18 -0.85 -2.33 -17.64
CA ALA A 18 -1.72 -3.03 -16.71
C ALA A 18 -1.81 -2.20 -15.41
N GLN A 19 -2.83 -1.36 -15.31
CA GLN A 19 -3.06 -0.53 -14.13
C GLN A 19 -3.49 -1.45 -13.00
N SER A 20 -2.70 -1.48 -11.91
CA SER A 20 -3.07 -2.20 -10.69
C SER A 20 -4.49 -1.81 -10.25
N SER A 21 -5.33 -2.80 -9.94
CA SER A 21 -6.70 -2.60 -9.47
C SER A 21 -6.78 -2.00 -8.06
N VAL A 22 -5.63 -1.73 -7.43
CA VAL A 22 -5.49 -1.17 -6.09
C VAL A 22 -4.60 0.05 -6.15
N LYS A 23 -5.06 1.17 -5.56
CA LYS A 23 -4.27 2.40 -5.45
C LYS A 23 -4.17 2.83 -3.99
N PHE A 24 -2.97 2.79 -3.43
CA PHE A 24 -2.67 3.34 -2.11
C PHE A 24 -2.44 4.85 -2.18
N THR A 25 -2.78 5.56 -1.10
CA THR A 25 -2.41 6.98 -0.93
C THR A 25 -0.90 7.12 -0.69
N THR A 26 -0.34 6.24 0.12
CA THR A 26 1.10 6.05 0.33
C THR A 26 1.35 4.58 0.67
N VAL A 27 2.57 4.11 0.42
CA VAL A 27 3.04 2.78 0.83
C VAL A 27 4.16 2.85 1.88
N ALA A 28 4.54 4.06 2.31
CA ALA A 28 5.56 4.26 3.34
C ALA A 28 5.12 5.29 4.38
N HIS A 29 5.49 5.08 5.64
CA HIS A 29 5.29 6.03 6.72
C HIS A 29 6.43 6.02 7.73
N ASN A 30 7.06 7.18 7.92
CA ASN A 30 8.06 7.41 8.96
C ASN A 30 7.38 8.01 10.20
N PHE A 31 7.52 7.34 11.35
CA PHE A 31 6.99 7.80 12.64
C PHE A 31 7.87 8.84 13.34
N GLY A 32 9.05 9.13 12.80
CA GLY A 32 10.08 9.91 13.47
C GLY A 32 10.52 9.23 14.77
N LYS A 33 10.55 10.00 15.87
CA LYS A 33 10.89 9.49 17.20
C LYS A 33 9.64 9.09 17.96
N ILE A 34 9.55 7.83 18.37
CA ILE A 34 8.46 7.28 19.18
C ILE A 34 8.97 6.81 20.54
N THR A 35 8.10 6.81 21.55
CA THR A 35 8.48 6.42 22.92
C THR A 35 8.47 4.90 23.09
N GLN A 36 9.49 4.35 23.74
CA GLN A 36 9.55 2.92 24.07
C GLN A 36 8.30 2.45 24.83
N ASN A 37 7.84 1.24 24.50
CA ASN A 37 6.66 0.59 25.07
C ASN A 37 5.33 1.34 24.84
N LYS A 38 5.30 2.32 23.92
CA LYS A 38 4.07 2.94 23.44
C LYS A 38 3.84 2.52 21.98
N PRO A 39 2.84 1.66 21.70
CA PRO A 39 2.57 1.24 20.34
C PRO A 39 2.30 2.43 19.41
N ALA A 40 2.93 2.41 18.24
CA ALA A 40 2.73 3.39 17.19
C ALA A 40 1.83 2.79 16.09
N ILE A 41 0.86 3.57 15.61
CA ILE A 41 -0.18 3.09 14.69
C ILE A 41 -0.22 4.00 13.47
N TYR A 42 -0.27 3.40 12.27
CA TYR A 42 -0.54 4.12 11.03
C TYR A 42 -1.59 3.39 10.20
N GLU A 43 -2.47 4.15 9.52
CA GLU A 43 -3.51 3.61 8.66
C GLU A 43 -3.17 3.86 7.19
N PHE A 44 -2.75 2.82 6.49
CA PHE A 44 -2.52 2.87 5.05
C PHE A 44 -3.85 2.85 4.32
N VAL A 45 -4.21 3.99 3.74
CA VAL A 45 -5.46 4.16 2.97
C VAL A 45 -5.24 3.73 1.52
N PHE A 46 -6.20 2.97 0.99
CA PHE A 46 -6.21 2.56 -0.41
C PHE A 46 -7.61 2.58 -1.00
N LYS A 47 -7.67 2.62 -2.33
CA LYS A 47 -8.91 2.61 -3.12
C LYS A 47 -8.90 1.42 -4.06
N ASN A 48 -10.03 0.71 -4.14
CA ASN A 48 -10.28 -0.25 -5.22
C ASN A 48 -10.55 0.53 -6.52
N THR A 49 -9.62 0.48 -7.47
CA THR A 49 -9.73 1.11 -8.79
C THR A 49 -10.11 0.11 -9.90
N GLY A 50 -10.21 -1.17 -9.57
CA GLY A 50 -10.64 -2.23 -10.47
C GLY A 50 -12.13 -2.23 -10.76
N THR A 51 -12.57 -3.20 -11.58
CA THR A 51 -13.97 -3.36 -11.98
C THR A 51 -14.75 -4.35 -11.12
N LYS A 52 -14.05 -5.18 -10.33
CA LYS A 52 -14.62 -6.21 -9.46
C LYS A 52 -14.41 -5.85 -7.98
N PRO A 53 -15.19 -6.42 -7.05
CA PRO A 53 -14.89 -6.35 -5.62
C PRO A 53 -13.47 -6.88 -5.34
N LEU A 54 -12.76 -6.17 -4.46
CA LEU A 54 -11.40 -6.48 -4.04
C LEU A 54 -11.41 -7.13 -2.66
N VAL A 55 -10.60 -8.16 -2.44
CA VAL A 55 -10.51 -8.86 -1.14
C VAL A 55 -9.04 -8.90 -0.73
N ILE A 56 -8.73 -8.58 0.52
CA ILE A 56 -7.39 -8.78 1.08
C ILE A 56 -7.30 -10.25 1.54
N GLU A 57 -6.45 -11.03 0.85
CA GLU A 57 -6.18 -12.43 1.23
C GLU A 57 -5.34 -12.45 2.51
N THR A 58 -4.21 -11.77 2.46
CA THR A 58 -3.26 -11.68 3.58
C THR A 58 -2.67 -10.29 3.70
N ALA A 59 -2.32 -9.93 4.94
CA ALA A 59 -1.36 -8.89 5.24
C ALA A 59 -0.41 -9.48 6.27
N THR A 60 0.84 -9.72 5.87
CA THR A 60 1.84 -10.45 6.65
C THR A 60 2.97 -9.50 7.03
N ALA A 61 3.21 -9.34 8.32
CA ALA A 61 4.36 -8.60 8.82
C ALA A 61 5.63 -9.46 8.81
N GLU A 62 6.79 -8.81 8.64
CA GLU A 62 8.10 -9.48 8.70
C GLU A 62 8.48 -10.01 10.11
N CYS A 63 7.91 -9.43 11.18
CA CYS A 63 8.21 -9.75 12.57
C CYS A 63 6.93 -9.72 13.42
N GLY A 64 6.92 -10.43 14.55
CA GLY A 64 5.85 -10.31 15.55
C GLY A 64 5.79 -8.96 16.28
N CYS A 65 6.73 -8.05 15.99
CA CYS A 65 6.75 -6.69 16.52
C CYS A 65 5.82 -5.72 15.77
N THR A 66 5.29 -6.16 14.63
CA THR A 66 4.39 -5.39 13.77
C THR A 66 3.13 -6.19 13.49
N THR A 67 1.96 -5.58 13.68
CA THR A 67 0.66 -6.24 13.55
C THR A 67 -0.21 -5.48 12.56
N PRO A 68 -0.56 -6.10 11.41
CA PRO A 68 -1.54 -5.54 10.50
C PRO A 68 -2.97 -5.97 10.84
N GLU A 69 -3.91 -5.04 10.77
CA GLU A 69 -5.34 -5.25 10.94
C GLU A 69 -6.07 -4.69 9.71
N TYR A 70 -6.99 -5.49 9.16
CA TYR A 70 -7.67 -5.19 7.91
C TYR A 70 -9.01 -5.92 7.82
N THR A 71 -9.91 -5.40 6.98
CA THR A 71 -11.22 -6.03 6.73
C THR A 71 -11.08 -7.32 5.91
N LYS A 72 -11.89 -8.32 6.25
CA LYS A 72 -12.06 -9.55 5.47
C LYS A 72 -13.25 -9.48 4.50
N LEU A 73 -14.01 -8.39 4.55
CA LEU A 73 -15.16 -8.19 3.67
C LEU A 73 -14.71 -7.74 2.26
N PRO A 74 -15.45 -8.09 1.21
CA PRO A 74 -15.20 -7.56 -0.13
C PRO A 74 -15.37 -6.04 -0.20
N ILE A 75 -14.43 -5.39 -0.89
CA ILE A 75 -14.34 -3.95 -1.05
C ILE A 75 -14.81 -3.59 -2.45
N ALA A 76 -15.99 -2.97 -2.56
CA ALA A 76 -16.60 -2.65 -3.84
C ALA A 76 -15.76 -1.67 -4.68
N LYS A 77 -16.00 -1.63 -6.00
CA LYS A 77 -15.36 -0.69 -6.92
C LYS A 77 -15.48 0.74 -6.41
N GLY A 78 -14.37 1.48 -6.44
CA GLY A 78 -14.31 2.88 -6.06
C GLY A 78 -14.35 3.14 -4.55
N LYS A 79 -14.56 2.12 -3.72
CA LYS A 79 -14.52 2.27 -2.26
C LYS A 79 -13.08 2.44 -1.77
N ILE A 80 -12.98 3.22 -0.70
CA ILE A 80 -11.75 3.49 0.03
C ILE A 80 -11.78 2.66 1.30
N GLU A 81 -10.68 2.01 1.60
CA GLU A 81 -10.47 1.21 2.81
C GLU A 81 -9.08 1.44 3.38
N LYS A 82 -8.83 0.85 4.55
CA LYS A 82 -7.57 0.99 5.27
C LYS A 82 -7.00 -0.33 5.76
N ILE A 83 -5.67 -0.36 5.87
CA ILE A 83 -4.90 -1.37 6.60
C ILE A 83 -4.23 -0.64 7.77
N LYS A 84 -4.62 -0.98 8.99
CA LYS A 84 -4.03 -0.43 10.20
C LYS A 84 -2.80 -1.25 10.56
N VAL A 85 -1.63 -0.62 10.65
CA VAL A 85 -0.38 -1.26 11.03
C VAL A 85 0.06 -0.71 12.39
N THR A 86 0.26 -1.61 13.34
CA THR A 86 0.69 -1.29 14.71
C THR A 86 2.11 -1.82 14.92
N TYR A 87 3.04 -0.97 15.35
CA TYR A 87 4.37 -1.36 15.83
C TYR A 87 4.45 -1.24 17.34
N ASN A 88 4.93 -2.29 18.02
CA ASN A 88 4.86 -2.37 19.49
C ASN A 88 5.87 -1.47 20.24
N ALA A 89 6.93 -1.00 19.56
CA ALA A 89 8.00 -0.17 20.12
C ALA A 89 8.68 -0.75 21.37
N ALA A 90 8.80 -2.08 21.48
CA ALA A 90 9.41 -2.72 22.65
C ALA A 90 10.94 -2.48 22.73
N ASN A 91 11.62 -2.51 21.58
CA ASN A 91 13.07 -2.38 21.48
C ASN A 91 13.47 -0.95 21.12
N MET A 92 14.46 -0.39 21.81
CA MET A 92 15.02 0.93 21.49
C MET A 92 15.84 0.91 20.18
N GLY A 93 16.00 2.08 19.57
CA GLY A 93 16.79 2.29 18.36
C GLY A 93 15.98 2.42 17.08
N GLY A 94 16.67 2.52 15.95
CA GLY A 94 16.05 2.63 14.62
C GLY A 94 15.33 1.35 14.21
N PHE A 95 14.20 1.49 13.53
CA PHE A 95 13.49 0.38 12.92
C PHE A 95 13.03 0.72 11.50
N LYS A 96 12.95 -0.30 10.67
CA LYS A 96 12.28 -0.33 9.37
C LYS A 96 11.57 -1.66 9.26
N LYS A 97 10.28 -1.67 8.94
CA LYS A 97 9.42 -2.84 8.95
C LYS A 97 8.52 -2.88 7.74
N HIS A 98 8.38 -4.07 7.17
CA HIS A 98 7.53 -4.30 6.02
C HIS A 98 6.30 -5.15 6.37
N VAL A 99 5.18 -4.80 5.74
CA VAL A 99 3.95 -5.58 5.72
C VAL A 99 3.62 -5.88 4.26
N THR A 100 3.65 -7.15 3.88
CA THR A 100 3.29 -7.60 2.53
C THR A 100 1.80 -7.89 2.48
N VAL A 101 1.08 -7.17 1.62
CA VAL A 101 -0.36 -7.26 1.42
C VAL A 101 -0.64 -7.96 0.10
N LYS A 102 -1.37 -9.07 0.16
CA LYS A 102 -1.86 -9.80 -1.01
C LYS A 102 -3.36 -9.59 -1.16
N PHE A 103 -3.77 -9.19 -2.37
CA PHE A 103 -5.17 -9.08 -2.74
C PHE A 103 -5.54 -10.20 -3.71
N ALA A 104 -6.77 -10.69 -3.59
CA ALA A 104 -7.32 -11.68 -4.50
C ALA A 104 -7.39 -11.11 -5.92
N ASN A 105 -6.98 -11.91 -6.91
CA ASN A 105 -6.95 -11.53 -8.33
C ASN A 105 -6.04 -10.33 -8.66
N VAL A 106 -5.09 -10.00 -7.78
CA VAL A 106 -4.02 -9.02 -8.06
C VAL A 106 -2.70 -9.79 -8.09
N ALA A 107 -2.02 -9.78 -9.24
CA ALA A 107 -0.81 -10.59 -9.45
C ALA A 107 0.29 -10.21 -8.46
N GLU A 108 0.63 -8.92 -8.41
CA GLU A 108 1.71 -8.42 -7.55
C GLU A 108 1.19 -8.03 -6.16
N PRO A 109 1.84 -8.48 -5.07
CA PRO A 109 1.54 -7.99 -3.74
C PRO A 109 2.00 -6.53 -3.59
N THR A 110 1.40 -5.82 -2.64
CA THR A 110 1.86 -4.48 -2.24
C THR A 110 2.66 -4.60 -0.95
N VAL A 111 3.84 -3.97 -0.89
CA VAL A 111 4.64 -3.89 0.33
C VAL A 111 4.41 -2.53 0.97
N LEU A 112 3.98 -2.52 2.23
CA LEU A 112 3.85 -1.33 3.05
C LEU A 112 5.07 -1.24 3.98
N GLU A 113 5.67 -0.06 4.09
CA GLU A 113 6.84 0.21 4.93
C GLU A 113 6.47 1.16 6.07
N ILE A 114 6.87 0.82 7.28
CA ILE A 114 6.93 1.76 8.40
C ILE A 114 8.36 1.84 8.94
N ASP A 115 8.79 3.03 9.33
CA ASP A 115 10.12 3.25 9.88
C ASP A 115 10.14 4.35 10.94
N GLY A 116 11.23 4.44 11.70
CA GLY A 116 11.39 5.43 12.75
C GLY A 116 12.48 5.05 13.75
N GLU A 117 12.47 5.73 14.90
CA GLU A 117 13.41 5.52 16.00
C GLU A 117 12.67 5.45 17.33
N VAL A 118 12.88 4.37 18.08
CA VAL A 118 12.35 4.21 19.44
C VAL A 118 13.33 4.84 20.44
N VAL A 119 12.88 5.85 21.16
CA VAL A 119 13.66 6.57 22.16
C VAL A 119 13.15 6.31 23.58
N ALA A 120 14.03 6.51 24.56
CA ALA A 120 13.69 6.38 25.96
C ALA A 120 12.52 7.32 26.34
N PRO A 121 11.64 6.93 27.28
CA PRO A 121 10.64 7.82 27.84
C PRO A 121 11.28 9.09 28.41
N LYS A 122 10.67 10.25 28.17
CA LYS A 122 11.04 11.46 28.90
C LYS A 122 10.66 11.27 30.38
N LYS A 123 11.64 11.47 31.26
CA LYS A 123 11.45 11.49 32.72
C LYS A 123 10.63 12.70 33.13
#